data_AF-A0AAI8DID1-F1
#
_entry.id   AF-A0AAI8DID1-F1
#
_cell.length_a   1.000
_cell.length_b   1.000
_cell.length_c   1.000
_cell.angle_alpha   90.00
_cell.angle_beta   90.00
_cell.angle_gamma   90.00
#
_symmetry.space_group_name_H-M   'P 1'
#
loop_
_entity.id
_entity.type
_entity.pdbx_description
1 polymer ?
#
loop_
_entity_poly.entity_id
_entity_poly.type
_entity_poly.pdbx_seq_one_letter_code
_entity_poly.pdbx_strand_id
1 'polypeptide(L)'
;MDLITLLHLDVIFDFLQYNDAFDKGAKVIKDFSRGLNKIGVAGAGLAFIIGGLFWIFGGDDGKRTAKQWWIGGAVGLCVVLSATTIVGWFQANGKF
;
A
#
# COMPACT_ATOMS: atom_id res chain seq x y z
N MET A 1 -19.03 5.89 -44.68
CA MET A 1 -18.13 5.62 -43.53
C MET A 1 -17.62 4.22 -43.73
N ASP A 2 -16.33 4.07 -43.99
CA ASP A 2 -15.74 2.78 -44.31
C ASP A 2 -15.64 1.92 -43.05
N LEU A 3 -15.83 0.61 -43.20
CA LEU A 3 -15.80 -0.37 -42.12
C LEU A 3 -14.50 -0.28 -41.29
N ILE A 4 -13.41 0.14 -41.94
CA ILE A 4 -12.09 0.39 -41.35
C ILE A 4 -12.14 1.54 -40.32
N THR A 5 -12.93 2.58 -40.57
CA THR A 5 -13.05 3.75 -39.66
C THR A 5 -13.85 3.41 -38.40
N LEU A 6 -14.87 2.54 -38.52
CA LEU A 6 -15.63 2.03 -37.37
C LEU A 6 -14.77 1.12 -36.49
N LEU A 7 -14.00 0.21 -37.11
CA LEU A 7 -13.05 -0.65 -36.39
C LEU A 7 -11.98 0.17 -35.63
N HIS A 8 -11.50 1.25 -36.24
CA HIS A 8 -10.53 2.15 -35.59
C HIS A 8 -11.12 2.92 -34.40
N LEU A 9 -12.40 3.33 -34.46
CA LEU A 9 -13.06 3.99 -33.33
C LEU A 9 -13.26 3.03 -32.16
N ASP A 10 -13.70 1.80 -32.42
CA ASP A 10 -13.92 0.79 -31.37
C ASP A 10 -12.61 0.48 -30.62
N VAL A 11 -11.49 0.34 -31.33
CA VAL A 11 -10.17 0.14 -30.71
C VAL A 11 -9.73 1.34 -29.87
N ILE A 12 -10.03 2.57 -30.29
CA ILE A 12 -9.73 3.79 -29.53
C ILE A 12 -10.61 3.89 -28.27
N PHE A 13 -11.89 3.52 -28.37
CA PHE A 13 -12.79 3.48 -27.21
C PHE A 13 -12.41 2.38 -26.22
N ASP A 14 -12.00 1.20 -26.71
CA ASP A 14 -11.50 0.11 -25.87
C ASP A 14 -10.20 0.52 -25.17
N PHE A 15 -9.29 1.21 -25.85
CA PHE A 15 -8.07 1.74 -25.24
C PHE A 15 -8.35 2.81 -24.18
N LEU A 16 -9.29 3.72 -24.45
CA LEU A 16 -9.71 4.74 -23.47
C LEU A 16 -10.42 4.12 -22.26
N GLN A 17 -11.29 3.14 -22.47
CA GLN A 17 -11.96 2.42 -21.38
C GLN A 17 -10.98 1.58 -20.57
N TYR A 18 -10.00 0.96 -21.22
CA TYR A 18 -8.93 0.22 -20.56
C TYR A 18 -8.10 1.16 -19.68
N ASN A 19 -7.67 2.32 -20.20
CA ASN A 19 -6.93 3.31 -19.44
C ASN A 19 -7.73 3.84 -18.22
N ASP A 20 -9.00 4.19 -18.41
CA ASP A 20 -9.89 4.64 -17.32
C ASP A 20 -10.17 3.54 -16.28
N ALA A 21 -10.26 2.28 -16.70
CA ALA A 21 -10.45 1.14 -15.79
C ALA A 21 -9.20 0.90 -14.92
N PHE A 22 -8.01 1.06 -15.50
CA PHE A 22 -6.75 1.02 -14.76
C PHE A 22 -6.63 2.17 -13.76
N ASP A 23 -7.01 3.39 -14.14
CA ASP A 23 -6.99 4.55 -13.24
C ASP A 23 -7.99 4.42 -12.08
N LYS A 24 -9.20 3.89 -12.35
CA LYS A 24 -10.18 3.58 -11.30
C LYS A 24 -9.67 2.50 -10.35
N GLY A 25 -9.06 1.43 -10.88
CA GLY A 25 -8.46 0.36 -10.08
C GLY A 25 -7.30 0.86 -9.22
N ALA A 26 -6.40 1.64 -9.80
CA ALA A 26 -5.28 2.27 -9.10
C ALA A 26 -5.76 3.24 -8.01
N LYS A 27 -6.84 3.99 -8.26
CA LYS A 27 -7.46 4.89 -7.28
C LYS A 27 -8.03 4.13 -6.09
N VAL A 28 -8.74 3.01 -6.31
CA VAL A 28 -9.26 2.15 -5.22
C VAL A 28 -8.12 1.58 -4.37
N ILE A 29 -7.05 1.09 -5.01
CA ILE A 29 -5.86 0.59 -4.30
C ILE A 29 -5.19 1.72 -3.51
N LYS A 30 -5.13 2.94 -4.06
CA LYS A 30 -4.54 4.10 -3.40
C LYS A 30 -5.34 4.54 -2.18
N ASP A 31 -6.67 4.57 -2.28
CA ASP A 31 -7.54 4.94 -1.16
C ASP A 31 -7.48 3.87 -0.05
N PHE A 32 -7.44 2.59 -0.42
CA PHE A 32 -7.19 1.50 0.52
C PHE A 32 -5.81 1.58 1.17
N SER A 33 -4.76 1.81 0.38
CA SER A 33 -3.37 1.93 0.85
C SER A 33 -3.19 3.14 1.77
N ARG A 34 -3.86 4.27 1.52
CA ARG A 34 -3.85 5.44 2.42
C ARG A 34 -4.51 5.14 3.76
N GLY A 35 -5.65 4.44 3.75
CA GLY A 35 -6.32 3.98 4.97
C GLY A 35 -5.41 3.04 5.77
N LEU A 36 -4.80 2.07 5.09
CA LEU A 36 -3.86 1.13 5.68
C LEU A 36 -2.59 1.81 6.20
N ASN A 37 -2.08 2.84 5.52
CA ASN A 37 -0.90 3.58 5.96
C ASN A 37 -1.20 4.36 7.26
N LYS A 38 -2.35 5.03 7.34
CA LYS A 38 -2.77 5.75 8.54
C LYS A 38 -2.92 4.83 9.76
N ILE A 39 -3.54 3.66 9.57
CA ILE A 39 -3.74 2.67 10.65
C ILE A 39 -2.44 1.93 10.95
N GLY A 40 -1.64 1.61 9.92
CA GLY A 40 -0.39 0.87 10.02
C GLY A 40 0.70 1.67 10.75
N VAL A 41 0.83 2.98 10.47
CA VAL A 41 1.76 3.86 11.19
C VAL A 41 1.32 4.00 12.66
N ALA A 42 0.02 4.20 12.91
CA ALA A 42 -0.51 4.28 14.28
C ALA A 42 -0.32 2.95 15.05
N GLY A 43 -0.59 1.82 14.39
CA GLY A 43 -0.42 0.48 14.95
C GLY A 43 1.04 0.12 15.21
N ALA A 44 1.95 0.53 14.32
CA ALA A 44 3.38 0.38 14.54
C ALA A 44 3.85 1.22 15.75
N GLY A 45 3.38 2.46 15.88
CA GLY A 45 3.63 3.29 17.06
C GLY A 45 3.19 2.62 18.36
N LEU A 46 1.99 2.03 18.38
CA LEU A 46 1.48 1.27 19.52
C LEU A 46 2.32 0.01 19.80
N ALA A 47 2.72 -0.72 18.76
CA ALA A 47 3.59 -1.89 18.90
C ALA A 47 4.97 -1.53 19.52
N PHE A 48 5.52 -0.37 19.15
CA PHE A 48 6.76 0.12 19.77
C PHE A 48 6.58 0.52 21.23
N ILE A 49 5.46 1.18 21.57
CA ILE A 49 5.13 1.55 22.95
C ILE A 49 4.94 0.30 23.82
N ILE A 50 4.14 -0.68 23.34
CA ILE A 50 3.89 -1.94 24.05
C ILE A 50 5.19 -2.72 24.22
N GLY A 51 6.01 -2.83 23.18
CA GLY A 51 7.33 -3.43 23.27
C GLY A 51 8.24 -2.72 24.28
N GLY A 52 8.20 -1.38 24.34
CA GLY A 52 8.96 -0.59 25.32
C GLY A 52 8.50 -0.82 26.75
N LEU A 53 7.19 -0.95 26.99
CA LEU A 53 6.65 -1.29 28.31
C LEU A 53 7.09 -2.69 28.76
N PHE A 54 7.04 -3.68 27.87
CA PHE A 54 7.55 -5.03 28.17
C PHE A 54 9.06 -5.05 28.42
N TRP A 55 9.82 -4.16 27.78
CA TRP A 55 11.27 -4.04 27.98
C TRP A 55 11.60 -3.49 29.37
N ILE A 56 10.85 -2.49 29.86
CA ILE A 56 11.10 -1.83 31.15
C ILE A 56 10.55 -2.67 32.31
N PHE A 57 9.35 -3.24 32.18
CA PHE A 57 8.64 -3.89 33.29
C PHE A 57 8.65 -5.42 33.27
N GLY A 58 9.08 -6.06 32.18
CA GLY A 58 8.89 -7.50 31.99
C GLY A 58 10.01 -8.43 32.51
N GLY A 59 11.03 -7.93 33.19
CA GLY A 59 12.12 -8.76 33.71
C GLY A 59 12.90 -9.50 32.61
N ASP A 60 13.38 -10.72 32.88
CA ASP A 60 14.22 -11.49 31.95
C ASP A 60 13.47 -11.96 30.68
N ASP A 61 12.18 -12.32 30.80
CA ASP A 61 11.34 -12.70 29.65
C ASP A 61 10.82 -11.47 28.89
N GLY A 62 10.70 -10.31 29.54
CA GLY A 62 10.21 -9.07 28.95
C GLY A 62 11.05 -8.58 27.78
N LYS A 63 12.37 -8.75 27.85
CA LYS A 63 13.30 -8.38 26.78
C LYS A 63 13.09 -9.19 25.50
N ARG A 64 12.72 -10.47 25.63
CA ARG A 64 12.44 -11.34 24.47
C ARG A 64 11.13 -10.95 23.79
N THR A 65 10.08 -10.75 24.59
CA THR A 65 8.76 -10.32 24.10
C THR A 65 8.82 -8.93 23.47
N ALA A 66 9.57 -8.00 24.08
CA ALA A 66 9.78 -6.66 23.54
C ALA A 66 10.46 -6.66 22.16
N LYS A 67 11.49 -7.50 21.96
CA LYS A 67 12.12 -7.66 20.64
C LYS A 67 11.12 -8.17 19.60
N GLN A 68 10.24 -9.11 19.95
CA GLN A 68 9.22 -9.60 19.03
C GLN A 68 8.24 -8.49 18.62
N TRP A 69 7.79 -7.66 19.57
CA TRP A 69 6.93 -6.51 19.28
C TRP A 69 7.61 -5.45 18.42
N TRP A 70 8.88 -5.14 18.68
CA TRP A 70 9.64 -4.17 17.89
C TRP A 70 9.97 -4.67 16.48
N ILE A 71 10.36 -5.94 16.33
CA ILE A 71 10.63 -6.54 15.02
C ILE A 71 9.33 -6.66 14.24
N GLY A 72 8.24 -7.13 14.86
CA GLY A 72 6.92 -7.21 14.23
C GLY A 72 6.41 -5.84 13.79
N GLY A 73 6.54 -4.83 14.64
CA GLY A 73 6.17 -3.45 14.32
C GLY A 73 7.02 -2.85 13.18
N ALA A 74 8.34 -3.05 13.21
CA ALA A 74 9.26 -2.57 12.17
C ALA A 74 8.99 -3.24 10.81
N VAL A 75 8.83 -4.56 10.79
CA VAL A 75 8.55 -5.33 9.57
C VAL A 75 7.20 -4.93 8.98
N GLY A 76 6.16 -4.82 9.82
CA GLY A 76 4.83 -4.37 9.39
C GLY A 76 4.86 -2.96 8.79
N LEU A 77 5.58 -2.03 9.42
CA LEU A 77 5.76 -0.68 8.90
C LEU A 77 6.48 -0.68 7.54
N CYS A 78 7.57 -1.45 7.40
CA CYS A 78 8.29 -1.58 6.15
C CYS A 78 7.40 -2.06 5.00
N VAL A 79 6.55 -3.07 5.23
CA VAL A 79 5.64 -3.60 4.18
C VAL A 79 4.63 -2.54 3.74
N VAL A 80 4.03 -1.83 4.69
CA VAL A 80 3.03 -0.79 4.39
C VAL A 80 3.64 0.37 3.61
N LEU A 81 4.84 0.83 4.02
CA LEU A 81 5.57 1.87 3.31
C LEU A 81 5.94 1.44 1.89
N SER A 82 6.42 0.20 1.73
CA SER A 82 6.76 -0.39 0.43
C SER A 82 5.56 -0.42 -0.52
N ALA A 83 4.38 -0.82 -0.02
CA ALA A 83 3.15 -0.84 -0.81
C ALA A 83 2.78 0.55 -1.34
N THR A 84 2.88 1.60 -0.52
CA THR A 84 2.64 2.98 -0.96
C THR A 84 3.63 3.44 -2.03
N THR A 85 4.91 3.09 -1.88
CA THR A 85 5.96 3.49 -2.84
C THR A 85 5.77 2.81 -4.19
N ILE A 86 5.42 1.53 -4.20
CA ILE A 86 5.16 0.75 -5.42
C ILE A 86 3.95 1.33 -6.19
N VAL A 87 2.85 1.61 -5.50
CA VAL A 87 1.66 2.22 -6.12
C VAL A 87 1.98 3.59 -6.71
N GLY A 88 2.79 4.39 -6.02
CA GLY A 88 3.29 5.68 -6.54
C GLY A 88 4.13 5.52 -7.81
N TRP A 89 4.98 4.50 -7.85
CA TRP A 89 5.83 4.21 -9.02
C TRP A 89 5.01 3.75 -10.24
N PHE A 90 4.03 2.86 -10.05
CA PHE A 90 3.13 2.45 -11.13
C PHE A 90 2.28 3.62 -11.65
N GLN A 91 1.85 4.54 -10.79
CA GLN A 91 1.13 5.74 -11.22
C GLN A 91 2.02 6.73 -11.98
N ALA A 92 3.33 6.74 -11.72
CA ALA A 92 4.27 7.60 -12.42
C ALA A 92 4.68 7.05 -13.80
N ASN A 93 4.80 5.72 -13.92
CA ASN A 93 5.27 5.05 -15.14
C ASN A 93 4.14 4.44 -15.99
N GLY A 94 2.95 4.24 -15.43
CA GLY A 94 1.76 3.75 -16.13
C GLY A 94 1.00 4.84 -16.89
N LYS A 95 1.50 6.08 -16.91
CA LYS A 95 1.03 7.12 -17.82
C LYS A 95 1.59 6.84 -19.22
N PHE A 96 0.97 5.91 -19.93
CA PHE A 96 1.04 5.80 -21.39
C PHE A 96 -0.32 6.16 -21.97
#